data_AF-A0A381VML5-F1
#
_entry.id   AF-A0A381VML5-F1
#
_cell.length_a   1.000
_cell.length_b   1.000
_cell.length_c   1.000
_cell.angle_alpha   90.00
_cell.angle_beta   90.00
_cell.angle_gamma   90.00
#
_symmetry.space_group_name_H-M   'P 1'
#
loop_
_entity.id
_entity.type
_entity.pdbx_description
1 polymer ?
#
loop_
_entity_poly.entity_id
_entity_poly.type
_entity_poly.pdbx_seq_one_letter_code
_entity_poly.pdbx_strand_id
1 'polypeptide(L)'
;MKMRIILFKAVTLVSFICLGAVLHAQDFMGWNFMLADALDAPKRYCLDLEGYAYITDLDAPVIVHSCKEGFFKDGTWLVDYPQPGQIYLPEYELCAAADTAQQDAEVVLQECSDAPLQHFKFRDDGKVEVTTDSAEKFCLAVGVTSRATGNNLRRQTRMTSCDETDESFTQWILPREDQVYPIVIAEPVEDGAGPPPGAMGMGMGMGGGMGPLFVGACSPCHAPNGNGYQSEFSPKISGQEDWYLSRQLTNYRNDVRGDHEGERWSRQMAFHIKDFSPTQLLSFVDYIQTLEDTPAEVTIEGDTTRGQELYSQTCFVCHGESAMGNPALNSPRLVGMSDWYMVIQLQKFRSGLRGDHPDDIYGAQMVPFATLLPDEQALLDVVAYINTLSSE
;
A
#
# COMPACT_ATOMS: atom_id res chain seq x y z
N MET A 1 -61.09 45.55 45.48
CA MET A 1 -61.09 44.54 44.40
C MET A 1 -59.89 43.63 44.62
N LYS A 2 -60.12 42.43 45.19
CA LYS A 2 -59.06 41.42 45.44
C LYS A 2 -58.84 40.67 44.13
N MET A 3 -57.62 40.65 43.60
CA MET A 3 -57.27 39.76 42.48
C MET A 3 -56.14 38.85 42.90
N ARG A 4 -56.46 37.55 42.88
CA ARG A 4 -55.62 36.44 43.31
C ARG A 4 -54.51 36.18 42.28
N ILE A 5 -53.32 35.91 42.83
CA ILE A 5 -52.12 35.41 42.17
C ILE A 5 -52.39 33.97 41.71
N ILE A 6 -52.12 33.66 40.43
CA ILE A 6 -52.02 32.30 39.91
C ILE A 6 -50.55 32.08 39.51
N LEU A 7 -49.85 31.25 40.28
CA LEU A 7 -48.53 30.72 39.94
C LEU A 7 -48.67 29.70 38.81
N PHE A 8 -48.02 29.94 37.67
CA PHE A 8 -47.63 28.88 36.75
C PHE A 8 -46.14 28.59 36.99
N LYS A 9 -45.83 27.43 37.58
CA LYS A 9 -44.46 26.90 37.61
C LYS A 9 -44.14 26.39 36.21
N ALA A 10 -43.23 27.07 35.51
CA ALA A 10 -42.57 26.52 34.34
C ALA A 10 -41.66 25.38 34.80
N VAL A 11 -41.99 24.14 34.45
CA VAL A 11 -41.09 23.00 34.56
C VAL A 11 -40.21 23.04 33.33
N THR A 12 -38.99 23.54 33.47
CA THR A 12 -37.97 23.47 32.42
C THR A 12 -37.43 22.04 32.40
N LEU A 13 -37.94 21.24 31.46
CA LEU A 13 -37.40 19.91 31.15
C LEU A 13 -36.04 20.13 30.46
N VAL A 14 -34.95 20.08 31.22
CA VAL A 14 -33.60 20.04 30.66
C VAL A 14 -33.39 18.63 30.10
N SER A 15 -33.68 18.48 28.81
CA SER A 15 -33.33 17.27 28.06
C SER A 15 -31.80 17.23 27.96
N PHE A 16 -31.17 16.37 28.75
CA PHE A 16 -29.78 16.00 28.56
C PHE A 16 -29.70 15.21 27.25
N ILE A 17 -29.34 15.89 26.17
CA ILE A 17 -28.86 15.24 24.96
C ILE A 17 -27.47 14.70 25.33
N CYS A 18 -27.41 13.42 25.72
CA CYS A 18 -26.17 12.67 25.62
C CYS A 18 -25.80 12.67 24.13
N LEU A 19 -24.88 13.56 23.76
CA LEU A 19 -24.17 13.49 22.50
C LEU A 19 -23.17 12.33 22.63
N GLY A 20 -23.70 11.10 22.64
CA GLY A 20 -22.91 9.93 22.28
C GLY A 20 -22.46 10.20 20.85
N ALA A 21 -21.16 10.37 20.65
CA ALA A 21 -20.60 10.44 19.32
C ALA A 21 -20.94 9.12 18.62
N VAL A 22 -22.00 9.14 17.83
CA VAL A 22 -22.26 8.10 16.84
C VAL A 22 -21.15 8.29 15.82
N LEU A 23 -20.07 7.52 15.98
CA LEU A 23 -19.09 7.30 14.93
C LEU A 23 -19.87 6.88 13.69
N HIS A 24 -19.96 7.77 12.71
CA HIS A 24 -20.58 7.45 11.44
C HIS A 24 -19.65 6.47 10.72
N ALA A 25 -20.20 5.35 10.25
CA ALA A 25 -19.49 4.32 9.47
C ALA A 25 -18.96 4.81 8.11
N GLN A 26 -18.92 6.13 7.88
CA GLN A 26 -18.54 6.78 6.63
C GLN A 26 -17.14 7.40 6.66
N ASP A 27 -16.47 7.47 7.82
CA ASP A 27 -15.13 8.08 7.94
C ASP A 27 -13.97 7.08 7.77
N PHE A 28 -14.25 5.80 7.50
CA PHE A 28 -13.25 4.77 7.27
C PHE A 28 -13.38 4.21 5.85
N MET A 29 -12.84 4.93 4.88
CA MET A 29 -12.52 4.36 3.56
C MET A 29 -11.15 3.70 3.69
N GLY A 30 -11.10 2.36 3.64
CA GLY A 30 -9.84 1.62 3.70
C GLY A 30 -9.98 0.28 4.39
N TRP A 31 -10.26 -0.76 3.60
CA TRP A 31 -9.71 -2.13 3.53
C TRP A 31 -8.80 -2.73 4.61
N ASN A 32 -8.72 -2.16 5.80
CA ASN A 32 -7.81 -2.61 6.83
C ASN A 32 -8.56 -3.50 7.82
N PHE A 33 -7.98 -4.66 8.12
CA PHE A 33 -8.36 -5.47 9.26
C PHE A 33 -7.89 -4.73 10.52
N MET A 34 -8.80 -4.00 11.18
CA MET A 34 -8.45 -2.93 12.13
C MET A 34 -8.98 -3.22 13.52
N LEU A 35 -8.22 -2.92 14.56
CA LEU A 35 -8.68 -2.95 15.93
C LEU A 35 -9.72 -1.83 16.16
N ALA A 36 -10.84 -2.17 16.80
CA ALA A 36 -11.93 -1.24 17.04
C ALA A 36 -11.53 -0.12 18.02
N ASP A 37 -10.76 -0.46 19.05
CA ASP A 37 -10.19 0.50 19.99
C ASP A 37 -8.89 1.09 19.45
N ALA A 38 -8.66 2.37 19.72
CA ALA A 38 -7.43 3.07 19.34
C ALA A 38 -6.24 2.68 20.25
N LEU A 39 -6.53 2.23 21.47
CA LEU A 39 -5.57 2.05 22.55
C LEU A 39 -4.70 3.31 22.71
N ASP A 40 -3.41 3.19 22.43
CA ASP A 40 -2.42 4.26 22.45
C ASP A 40 -2.04 4.80 21.06
N ALA A 41 -2.63 4.28 19.99
CA ALA A 41 -2.39 4.74 18.63
C ALA A 41 -3.56 5.60 18.14
N PRO A 42 -3.39 6.93 17.94
CA PRO A 42 -4.46 7.79 17.43
C PRO A 42 -5.04 7.33 16.08
N LYS A 43 -4.19 6.72 15.24
CA LYS A 43 -4.57 6.12 13.95
C LYS A 43 -5.19 4.72 14.09
N ARG A 44 -5.34 4.18 15.31
CA ARG A 44 -5.68 2.78 15.62
C ARG A 44 -4.63 1.79 15.10
N TYR A 45 -4.86 0.51 15.36
CA TYR A 45 -4.00 -0.59 14.94
C TYR A 45 -4.64 -1.38 13.81
N CYS A 46 -3.88 -1.68 12.77
CA CYS A 46 -4.27 -2.48 11.63
C CYS A 46 -3.35 -3.70 11.52
N LEU A 47 -3.90 -4.84 11.09
CA LEU A 47 -3.14 -6.06 10.83
C LEU A 47 -2.06 -5.78 9.78
N ASP A 48 -0.83 -6.14 10.10
CA ASP A 48 0.36 -5.78 9.34
C ASP A 48 1.43 -6.86 9.52
N LEU A 49 2.53 -6.74 8.78
CA LEU A 49 3.70 -7.61 8.88
C LEU A 49 4.93 -6.82 9.34
N GLU A 50 5.90 -7.51 9.92
CA GLU A 50 7.16 -6.85 10.27
C GLU A 50 7.97 -6.57 8.98
N GLY A 51 8.54 -5.37 8.89
CA GLY A 51 9.33 -4.90 7.75
C GLY A 51 8.60 -3.80 6.96
N TYR A 52 9.11 -3.48 5.76
CA TYR A 52 8.52 -2.47 4.88
C TYR A 52 8.68 -2.87 3.41
N ALA A 53 7.58 -2.84 2.67
CA ALA A 53 7.46 -3.13 1.23
C ALA A 53 7.90 -4.54 0.79
N TYR A 54 9.18 -4.80 0.49
CA TYR A 54 9.64 -6.13 0.02
C TYR A 54 10.70 -6.78 0.92
N ILE A 55 11.11 -6.14 2.01
CA ILE A 55 11.86 -6.79 3.10
C ILE A 55 10.91 -7.20 4.23
N THR A 56 9.63 -7.32 3.91
CA THR A 56 8.63 -7.89 4.81
C THR A 56 9.06 -9.30 5.19
N ASP A 57 9.19 -9.53 6.49
CA ASP A 57 9.58 -10.83 7.05
C ASP A 57 8.33 -11.70 7.14
N LEU A 58 8.17 -12.61 6.17
CA LEU A 58 7.04 -13.54 6.10
C LEU A 58 7.14 -14.69 7.11
N ASP A 59 8.33 -14.92 7.67
CA ASP A 59 8.57 -15.93 8.71
C ASP A 59 8.29 -15.39 10.12
N ALA A 60 8.22 -14.07 10.27
CA ALA A 60 7.84 -13.42 11.52
C ALA A 60 6.32 -13.54 11.78
N PRO A 61 5.90 -13.55 13.06
CA PRO A 61 4.50 -13.44 13.41
C PRO A 61 3.85 -12.19 12.82
N VAL A 62 2.58 -12.32 12.45
CA VAL A 62 1.72 -11.22 12.06
C VAL A 62 1.64 -10.23 13.22
N ILE A 63 1.82 -8.95 12.93
CA ILE A 63 1.76 -7.88 13.91
C ILE A 63 0.52 -7.01 13.67
N VAL A 64 0.34 -6.03 14.54
CA VAL A 64 -0.43 -4.85 14.18
C VAL A 64 0.47 -3.62 14.20
N HIS A 65 0.21 -2.70 13.27
CA HIS A 65 0.88 -1.43 13.16
C HIS A 65 -0.16 -0.30 13.18
N SER A 66 0.28 0.92 13.49
CA SER A 66 -0.58 2.10 13.36
C SER A 66 -1.14 2.17 11.95
N CYS A 67 -2.46 2.32 11.81
CA CYS A 67 -3.08 2.26 10.50
C CYS A 67 -2.52 3.31 9.56
N LYS A 68 -2.29 2.89 8.32
CA LYS A 68 -1.79 3.72 7.22
C LYS A 68 -2.99 4.06 6.33
N GLU A 69 -3.07 5.29 5.82
CA GLU A 69 -4.09 5.68 4.85
C GLU A 69 -3.66 5.24 3.44
N GLY A 70 -4.48 4.42 2.77
CA GLY A 70 -4.18 3.88 1.44
C GLY A 70 -3.96 2.36 1.41
N PHE A 71 -3.56 1.84 0.26
CA PHE A 71 -3.30 0.42 0.05
C PHE A 71 -1.83 0.11 0.26
N PHE A 72 -1.53 -0.78 1.21
CA PHE A 72 -0.18 -1.25 1.47
C PHE A 72 -0.11 -2.76 1.28
N LYS A 73 1.02 -3.23 0.77
CA LYS A 73 1.29 -4.65 0.47
C LYS A 73 1.03 -5.57 1.66
N ASP A 74 1.42 -5.09 2.84
CA ASP A 74 1.38 -5.78 4.13
C ASP A 74 0.09 -5.51 4.94
N GLY A 75 -0.71 -4.52 4.51
CA GLY A 75 -1.93 -4.08 5.21
C GLY A 75 -3.24 -4.43 4.51
N THR A 76 -3.20 -5.08 3.34
CA THR A 76 -4.41 -5.42 2.56
C THR A 76 -4.83 -6.86 2.81
N TRP A 77 -5.86 -7.07 3.63
CA TRP A 77 -6.32 -8.40 4.03
C TRP A 77 -7.74 -8.67 3.52
N LEU A 78 -8.00 -9.92 3.12
CA LEU A 78 -9.33 -10.43 2.80
C LEU A 78 -9.80 -11.37 3.91
N VAL A 79 -11.10 -11.39 4.17
CA VAL A 79 -11.75 -12.35 5.07
C VAL A 79 -12.68 -13.24 4.25
N ASP A 80 -12.94 -14.45 4.73
CA ASP A 80 -13.74 -15.47 4.02
C ASP A 80 -13.17 -15.83 2.63
N TYR A 81 -11.86 -15.67 2.45
CA TYR A 81 -11.12 -16.02 1.25
C TYR A 81 -9.79 -16.70 1.63
N PRO A 82 -9.27 -17.67 0.84
CA PRO A 82 -9.90 -18.29 -0.33
C PRO A 82 -11.10 -19.18 0.02
N GLN A 83 -11.26 -19.54 1.29
CA GLN A 83 -12.43 -20.25 1.81
C GLN A 83 -13.10 -19.50 2.96
N PRO A 84 -14.38 -19.81 3.25
CA PRO A 84 -15.07 -19.30 4.42
C PRO A 84 -14.26 -19.52 5.71
N GLY A 85 -14.18 -18.48 6.53
CA GLY A 85 -13.43 -18.45 7.77
C GLY A 85 -11.93 -18.19 7.61
N GLN A 86 -11.36 -18.08 6.42
CA GLN A 86 -9.94 -17.77 6.27
C GLN A 86 -9.67 -16.26 6.25
N ILE A 87 -8.46 -15.86 6.69
CA ILE A 87 -7.94 -14.50 6.59
C ILE A 87 -6.75 -14.57 5.64
N TYR A 88 -6.86 -13.91 4.49
CA TYR A 88 -5.92 -14.04 3.38
C TYR A 88 -5.20 -12.74 3.06
N LEU A 89 -3.93 -12.87 2.71
CA LEU A 89 -3.05 -11.79 2.32
C LEU A 89 -2.73 -11.90 0.81
N PRO A 90 -3.44 -11.16 -0.06
CA PRO A 90 -3.35 -11.33 -1.50
C PRO A 90 -1.99 -11.03 -2.11
N GLU A 91 -1.18 -10.17 -1.47
CA GLU A 91 0.13 -9.82 -2.00
C GLU A 91 1.10 -11.00 -2.00
N TYR A 92 1.00 -11.88 -1.00
CA TYR A 92 1.92 -13.00 -0.81
C TYR A 92 1.24 -14.35 -1.04
N GLU A 93 -0.06 -14.37 -1.30
CA GLU A 93 -0.84 -15.59 -1.49
C GLU A 93 -0.83 -16.52 -0.26
N LEU A 94 -0.76 -15.94 0.94
CA LEU A 94 -0.68 -16.65 2.22
C LEU A 94 -1.92 -16.42 3.08
N CYS A 95 -2.21 -17.37 3.96
CA CYS A 95 -3.28 -17.31 4.94
C CYS A 95 -2.72 -17.15 6.36
N ALA A 96 -3.42 -16.38 7.18
CA ALA A 96 -3.12 -16.30 8.60
C ALA A 96 -3.52 -17.60 9.31
N ALA A 97 -2.68 -18.06 10.23
CA ALA A 97 -2.90 -19.23 11.06
C ALA A 97 -2.58 -18.91 12.51
N ALA A 98 -3.37 -19.40 13.47
CA ALA A 98 -2.88 -19.49 14.84
C ALA A 98 -1.77 -20.55 14.89
N ASP A 99 -0.62 -20.24 15.47
CA ASP A 99 0.48 -21.22 15.60
C ASP A 99 0.03 -22.43 16.44
N THR A 100 -0.69 -22.15 17.54
CA THR A 100 -1.36 -23.17 18.35
C THR A 100 -2.72 -22.70 18.86
N ALA A 101 -3.58 -23.64 19.27
CA ALA A 101 -4.86 -23.37 19.93
C ALA A 101 -4.68 -23.15 21.45
N GLN A 102 -3.87 -22.18 21.84
CA GLN A 102 -3.54 -21.92 23.24
C GLN A 102 -3.45 -20.42 23.54
N GLN A 103 -3.51 -20.08 24.83
CA GLN A 103 -3.27 -18.73 25.31
C GLN A 103 -1.87 -18.26 24.89
N ASP A 104 -1.75 -17.00 24.48
CA ASP A 104 -0.51 -16.36 24.01
C ASP A 104 0.04 -16.89 22.68
N ALA A 105 -0.63 -17.82 21.99
CA ALA A 105 -0.15 -18.31 20.71
C ALA A 105 -0.07 -17.18 19.67
N GLU A 106 1.01 -17.14 18.90
CA GLU A 106 1.23 -16.14 17.86
C GLU A 106 0.36 -16.44 16.62
N VAL A 107 0.15 -15.43 15.78
CA VAL A 107 -0.42 -15.63 14.45
C VAL A 107 0.70 -15.58 13.44
N VAL A 108 0.74 -16.58 12.57
CA VAL A 108 1.78 -16.76 11.56
C VAL A 108 1.16 -16.81 10.17
N LEU A 109 1.99 -16.62 9.14
CA LEU A 109 1.57 -16.82 7.76
C LEU A 109 1.97 -18.21 7.27
N GLN A 110 1.05 -18.86 6.55
CA GLN A 110 1.26 -20.18 5.98
C GLN A 110 0.60 -20.26 4.60
N GLU A 111 1.01 -21.23 3.79
CA GLU A 111 0.26 -21.58 2.58
C GLU A 111 -1.20 -21.91 2.95
N CYS A 112 -2.13 -21.39 2.16
CA CYS A 112 -3.56 -21.57 2.41
C CYS A 112 -3.96 -23.04 2.29
N SER A 113 -4.60 -23.57 3.32
CA SER A 113 -5.06 -24.97 3.39
C SER A 113 -6.29 -25.11 4.30
N ASP A 114 -6.89 -26.30 4.32
CA ASP A 114 -8.04 -26.61 5.19
C ASP A 114 -7.60 -26.93 6.65
N ALA A 115 -6.41 -26.49 7.04
CA ALA A 115 -5.90 -26.72 8.39
C ALA A 115 -6.80 -26.00 9.42
N PRO A 116 -7.26 -26.67 10.50
CA PRO A 116 -8.21 -26.07 11.44
C PRO A 116 -7.77 -24.72 12.01
N LEU A 117 -6.48 -24.54 12.26
CA LEU A 117 -5.91 -23.31 12.81
C LEU A 117 -5.86 -22.13 11.82
N GLN A 118 -6.20 -22.35 10.55
CA GLN A 118 -6.38 -21.30 9.54
C GLN A 118 -7.85 -20.86 9.40
N HIS A 119 -8.79 -21.51 10.09
CA HIS A 119 -10.21 -21.16 10.02
C HIS A 119 -10.65 -20.39 11.27
N PHE A 120 -11.33 -19.28 11.06
CA PHE A 120 -11.81 -18.36 12.08
C PHE A 120 -13.32 -18.16 11.94
N LYS A 121 -13.97 -17.90 13.08
CA LYS A 121 -15.34 -17.45 13.16
C LYS A 121 -15.34 -15.95 13.46
N PHE A 122 -15.83 -15.18 12.50
CA PHE A 122 -16.08 -13.76 12.65
C PHE A 122 -17.39 -13.56 13.41
N ARG A 123 -17.31 -13.22 14.69
CA ARG A 123 -18.48 -13.14 15.60
C ARG A 123 -19.16 -11.78 15.49
N ASP A 124 -20.46 -11.75 15.79
CA ASP A 124 -21.26 -10.51 15.80
C ASP A 124 -20.79 -9.46 16.83
N ASP A 125 -20.05 -9.91 17.86
CA ASP A 125 -19.44 -9.04 18.88
C ASP A 125 -18.08 -8.44 18.45
N GLY A 126 -17.68 -8.64 17.18
CA GLY A 126 -16.43 -8.15 16.60
C GLY A 126 -15.21 -9.01 16.93
N LYS A 127 -15.38 -10.11 17.68
CA LYS A 127 -14.28 -11.03 18.00
C LYS A 127 -14.03 -12.01 16.85
N VAL A 128 -12.77 -12.42 16.71
CA VAL A 128 -12.33 -13.35 15.66
C VAL A 128 -11.84 -14.61 16.35
N GLU A 129 -12.67 -15.64 16.41
CA GLU A 129 -12.44 -16.89 17.16
C GLU A 129 -11.78 -17.94 16.26
N VAL A 130 -10.62 -18.49 16.62
CA VAL A 130 -10.03 -19.61 15.87
C VAL A 130 -10.87 -20.88 16.05
N THR A 131 -11.12 -21.59 14.96
CA THR A 131 -11.95 -22.79 14.92
C THR A 131 -11.15 -23.98 15.39
N THR A 132 -11.49 -24.51 16.56
CA THR A 132 -10.82 -25.66 17.15
C THR A 132 -11.84 -26.60 17.79
N ASP A 133 -11.45 -27.85 18.01
CA ASP A 133 -12.25 -28.83 18.75
C ASP A 133 -12.13 -28.65 20.29
N SER A 134 -11.41 -27.61 20.74
CA SER A 134 -11.26 -27.33 22.17
C SER A 134 -12.57 -26.82 22.77
N ALA A 135 -12.80 -27.16 24.04
CA ALA A 135 -13.89 -26.57 24.82
C ALA A 135 -13.62 -25.09 25.14
N GLU A 136 -12.34 -24.71 25.21
CA GLU A 136 -11.89 -23.34 25.41
C GLU A 136 -11.77 -22.63 24.06
N LYS A 137 -12.30 -21.40 24.01
CA LYS A 137 -12.36 -20.60 22.78
C LYS A 137 -11.27 -19.55 22.81
N PHE A 138 -10.47 -19.51 21.75
CA PHE A 138 -9.40 -18.52 21.59
C PHE A 138 -9.76 -17.52 20.50
N CYS A 139 -9.53 -16.25 20.79
CA CYS A 139 -9.80 -15.12 19.93
C CYS A 139 -8.50 -14.39 19.59
N LEU A 140 -8.42 -13.88 18.35
CA LEU A 140 -7.36 -12.98 17.92
C LEU A 140 -7.39 -11.70 18.75
N ALA A 141 -6.23 -11.32 19.27
CA ALA A 141 -6.07 -10.15 20.09
C ALA A 141 -4.76 -9.42 19.78
N VAL A 142 -4.72 -8.16 20.22
CA VAL A 142 -3.52 -7.34 20.19
C VAL A 142 -2.78 -7.47 21.53
N GLY A 143 -1.46 -7.59 21.48
CA GLY A 143 -0.59 -7.65 22.66
C GLY A 143 -0.63 -6.36 23.48
N VAL A 144 -0.41 -6.48 24.79
CA VAL A 144 -0.52 -5.36 25.73
C VAL A 144 0.65 -4.36 25.66
N THR A 145 1.77 -4.75 25.06
CA THR A 145 2.97 -3.91 24.91
C THR A 145 3.08 -3.32 23.51
N SER A 146 3.20 -2.00 23.41
CA SER A 146 3.53 -1.29 22.17
C SER A 146 5.03 -1.00 22.04
N ARG A 147 5.50 -0.94 20.80
CA ARG A 147 6.83 -0.46 20.41
C ARG A 147 6.67 0.66 19.39
N ALA A 148 7.49 1.70 19.47
CA ALA A 148 7.48 2.80 18.52
C ALA A 148 8.57 2.65 17.45
N THR A 149 8.22 3.01 16.22
CA THR A 149 9.13 3.25 15.09
C THR A 149 8.74 4.60 14.47
N GLY A 150 9.51 5.66 14.79
CA GLY A 150 9.10 7.03 14.50
C GLY A 150 7.83 7.41 15.26
N ASN A 151 6.85 7.98 14.55
CA ASN A 151 5.52 8.31 15.11
C ASN A 151 4.53 7.13 15.06
N ASN A 152 4.94 5.99 14.51
CA ASN A 152 4.09 4.82 14.40
C ASN A 152 4.33 3.84 15.55
N LEU A 153 3.25 3.23 16.00
CA LEU A 153 3.25 2.20 17.04
C LEU A 153 2.94 0.84 16.43
N ARG A 154 3.54 -0.20 17.01
CA ARG A 154 3.29 -1.60 16.65
C ARG A 154 3.15 -2.48 17.88
N ARG A 155 2.40 -3.57 17.75
CA ARG A 155 2.14 -4.58 18.79
C ARG A 155 2.11 -5.97 18.16
N GLN A 156 2.45 -6.99 18.93
CA GLN A 156 2.31 -8.38 18.48
C GLN A 156 0.84 -8.79 18.45
N THR A 157 0.45 -9.64 17.50
CA THR A 157 -0.83 -10.36 17.62
C THR A 157 -0.67 -11.55 18.56
N ARG A 158 -1.78 -12.04 19.09
CA ARG A 158 -1.81 -13.24 19.94
C ARG A 158 -3.20 -13.85 19.97
N MET A 159 -3.25 -15.12 20.36
CA MET A 159 -4.47 -15.80 20.78
C MET A 159 -4.70 -15.57 22.27
N THR A 160 -5.96 -15.38 22.65
CA THR A 160 -6.37 -15.21 24.04
C THR A 160 -7.76 -15.79 24.27
N SER A 161 -8.10 -16.17 25.50
CA SER A 161 -9.46 -16.58 25.84
C SER A 161 -10.48 -15.52 25.40
N CYS A 162 -11.47 -15.95 24.63
CA CYS A 162 -12.54 -15.09 24.12
C CYS A 162 -13.39 -14.49 25.26
N ASP A 163 -13.47 -15.14 26.43
CA ASP A 163 -14.37 -14.77 27.51
C ASP A 163 -13.70 -13.92 28.61
N GLU A 164 -12.37 -14.00 28.73
CA GLU A 164 -11.63 -13.36 29.83
C GLU A 164 -10.91 -12.07 29.44
N THR A 165 -10.85 -11.75 28.15
CA THR A 165 -10.04 -10.62 27.66
C THR A 165 -10.87 -9.35 27.51
N ASP A 166 -10.25 -8.23 27.88
CA ASP A 166 -10.76 -6.88 27.63
C ASP A 166 -11.13 -6.68 26.16
N GLU A 167 -12.34 -6.19 25.92
CA GLU A 167 -12.88 -5.98 24.57
C GLU A 167 -12.02 -5.02 23.74
N SER A 168 -11.34 -4.06 24.39
CA SER A 168 -10.44 -3.10 23.74
C SER A 168 -9.28 -3.76 22.99
N PHE A 169 -8.89 -4.99 23.34
CA PHE A 169 -7.80 -5.72 22.67
C PHE A 169 -8.29 -6.80 21.70
N THR A 170 -9.59 -7.05 21.60
CA THR A 170 -10.15 -8.24 20.93
C THR A 170 -11.26 -7.97 19.92
N GLN A 171 -11.73 -6.73 19.84
CA GLN A 171 -12.75 -6.34 18.86
C GLN A 171 -12.12 -5.78 17.59
N TRP A 172 -12.54 -6.33 16.46
CA TRP A 172 -11.99 -6.02 15.14
C TRP A 172 -13.08 -5.46 14.22
N ILE A 173 -12.70 -4.45 13.46
CA ILE A 173 -13.41 -3.93 12.30
C ILE A 173 -12.82 -4.66 11.10
N LEU A 174 -13.64 -5.51 10.49
CA LEU A 174 -13.23 -6.31 9.34
C LEU A 174 -13.23 -5.49 8.04
N PRO A 175 -12.38 -5.84 7.07
CA PRO A 175 -12.43 -5.25 5.74
C PRO A 175 -13.80 -5.52 5.10
N ARG A 176 -14.42 -4.51 4.48
CA ARG A 176 -15.77 -4.64 3.91
C ARG A 176 -15.75 -5.26 2.52
N GLU A 177 -16.55 -6.29 2.29
CA GLU A 177 -16.75 -6.94 0.98
C GLU A 177 -17.32 -6.00 -0.09
N ASP A 178 -18.13 -5.00 0.28
CA ASP A 178 -18.79 -4.09 -0.68
C ASP A 178 -17.85 -3.01 -1.25
N GLN A 179 -16.67 -2.87 -0.67
CA GLN A 179 -15.61 -2.02 -1.20
C GLN A 179 -14.63 -2.81 -2.07
N VAL A 180 -14.82 -4.14 -2.20
CA VAL A 180 -14.08 -5.01 -3.10
C VAL A 180 -14.16 -4.47 -4.51
N TYR A 181 -13.06 -3.86 -5.01
CA TYR A 181 -12.84 -3.83 -6.45
C TYR A 181 -12.96 -5.28 -6.89
N PRO A 182 -13.95 -5.66 -7.72
CA PRO A 182 -14.09 -7.04 -8.12
C PRO A 182 -12.76 -7.44 -8.73
N ILE A 183 -12.06 -8.37 -8.08
CA ILE A 183 -11.14 -9.23 -8.80
C ILE A 183 -12.06 -9.88 -9.83
N VAL A 184 -12.02 -9.37 -11.06
CA VAL A 184 -12.64 -10.05 -12.18
C VAL A 184 -11.78 -11.28 -12.37
N ILE A 185 -12.09 -12.33 -11.60
CA ILE A 185 -11.73 -13.69 -11.95
C ILE A 185 -12.56 -13.90 -13.22
N ALA A 186 -11.93 -13.71 -14.38
CA ALA A 186 -12.55 -14.03 -15.64
C ALA A 186 -12.98 -15.49 -15.54
N GLU A 187 -14.30 -15.74 -15.63
CA GLU A 187 -14.80 -17.10 -15.71
C GLU A 187 -14.09 -17.85 -16.83
N PRO A 188 -13.85 -19.17 -16.70
CA PRO A 188 -13.21 -19.93 -17.75
C PRO A 188 -14.09 -19.86 -19.00
N VAL A 189 -13.59 -19.20 -20.04
CA VAL A 189 -14.26 -19.15 -21.34
C VAL A 189 -14.30 -20.58 -21.85
N GLU A 190 -15.51 -21.14 -21.97
CA GLU A 190 -15.69 -22.46 -22.58
C GLU A 190 -15.10 -22.47 -24.00
N ASP A 191 -14.25 -23.47 -24.26
CA ASP A 191 -13.62 -23.75 -25.53
C ASP A 191 -14.68 -23.85 -26.65
N GLY A 192 -14.76 -22.85 -27.52
CA GLY A 192 -15.71 -22.92 -28.63
C GLY A 192 -15.76 -21.77 -29.62
N ALA A 193 -15.15 -20.62 -29.32
CA ALA A 193 -15.01 -19.54 -30.29
C ALA A 193 -13.64 -18.91 -30.14
N GLY A 194 -12.78 -19.08 -31.15
CA GLY A 194 -11.54 -18.32 -31.22
C GLY A 194 -11.80 -16.81 -31.09
N PRO A 195 -10.81 -16.03 -30.63
CA PRO A 195 -10.98 -14.60 -30.45
C PRO A 195 -11.52 -13.98 -31.75
N PRO A 196 -12.49 -13.06 -31.68
CA PRO A 196 -13.03 -12.42 -32.87
C PRO A 196 -11.87 -11.74 -33.61
N PRO A 197 -11.68 -11.97 -34.91
CA PRO A 197 -10.70 -11.23 -35.68
C PRO A 197 -11.17 -9.78 -35.74
N GLY A 198 -10.60 -8.91 -34.90
CA GLY A 198 -10.96 -7.48 -34.89
C GLY A 198 -10.76 -6.67 -33.61
N ALA A 199 -10.36 -7.26 -32.46
CA ALA A 199 -10.06 -6.46 -31.26
C ALA A 199 -8.65 -5.84 -31.25
N MET A 200 -7.80 -6.14 -32.24
CA MET A 200 -6.67 -5.30 -32.64
C MET A 200 -7.19 -4.29 -33.67
N GLY A 201 -7.82 -3.23 -33.19
CA GLY A 201 -8.53 -2.30 -34.05
C GLY A 201 -9.08 -1.09 -33.30
N MET A 202 -8.30 -0.50 -32.38
CA MET A 202 -8.54 0.91 -32.07
C MET A 202 -8.25 1.69 -33.36
N GLY A 203 -9.34 2.16 -33.97
CA GLY A 203 -9.32 2.79 -35.28
C GLY A 203 -8.26 3.87 -35.38
N MET A 204 -7.43 3.75 -36.42
CA MET A 204 -6.69 4.87 -36.98
C MET A 204 -7.69 5.90 -37.51
N GLY A 205 -8.26 6.69 -36.60
CA GLY A 205 -8.90 7.95 -36.92
C GLY A 205 -7.81 8.97 -37.17
N MET A 206 -7.54 9.25 -38.45
CA MET A 206 -6.78 10.41 -38.89
C MET A 206 -7.36 11.68 -38.24
N GLY A 207 -6.79 12.14 -37.12
CA GLY A 207 -7.17 13.42 -36.50
C GLY A 207 -7.06 13.55 -34.97
N GLY A 208 -6.85 12.48 -34.20
CA GLY A 208 -6.63 12.57 -32.75
C GLY A 208 -5.14 12.47 -32.40
N GLY A 209 -4.58 13.44 -31.68
CA GLY A 209 -3.19 13.36 -31.19
C GLY A 209 -2.95 12.16 -30.27
N MET A 210 -1.70 11.92 -29.87
CA MET A 210 -1.34 10.80 -28.99
C MET A 210 -1.82 10.97 -27.53
N GLY A 211 -2.28 12.16 -27.14
CA GLY A 211 -2.92 12.42 -25.84
C GLY A 211 -4.11 11.50 -25.55
N PRO A 212 -5.09 11.38 -26.47
CA PRO A 212 -6.14 10.35 -26.41
C PRO A 212 -5.66 8.92 -26.12
N LEU A 213 -4.49 8.50 -26.64
CA LEU A 213 -3.96 7.16 -26.36
C LEU A 213 -3.35 7.06 -24.96
N PHE A 214 -2.62 8.09 -24.50
CA PHE A 214 -2.16 8.15 -23.10
C PHE A 214 -3.34 8.10 -22.13
N VAL A 215 -4.40 8.86 -22.42
CA VAL A 215 -5.62 8.91 -21.58
C VAL A 215 -6.27 7.54 -21.43
N GLY A 216 -6.28 6.74 -22.50
CA GLY A 216 -6.84 5.38 -22.45
C GLY A 216 -5.91 4.34 -21.82
N ALA A 217 -4.59 4.44 -22.05
CA ALA A 217 -3.65 3.37 -21.70
C ALA A 217 -2.88 3.60 -20.39
N CYS A 218 -2.60 4.86 -20.03
CA CYS A 218 -1.68 5.19 -18.94
C CYS A 218 -2.38 5.88 -17.77
N SER A 219 -3.31 6.80 -18.06
CA SER A 219 -4.02 7.58 -17.05
C SER A 219 -4.84 6.81 -16.02
N PRO A 220 -5.38 5.60 -16.30
CA PRO A 220 -6.06 4.81 -15.27
C PRO A 220 -5.19 4.52 -14.04
N CYS A 221 -3.88 4.44 -14.23
CA CYS A 221 -2.92 4.16 -13.17
C CYS A 221 -2.08 5.41 -12.82
N HIS A 222 -1.63 6.16 -13.82
CA HIS A 222 -0.72 7.30 -13.62
C HIS A 222 -1.43 8.65 -13.46
N ALA A 223 -2.76 8.67 -13.35
CA ALA A 223 -3.62 9.84 -13.39
C ALA A 223 -3.57 10.61 -14.74
N PRO A 224 -4.64 11.35 -15.11
CA PRO A 224 -4.67 12.14 -16.34
C PRO A 224 -3.57 13.18 -16.47
N ASN A 225 -3.07 13.70 -15.35
CA ASN A 225 -1.98 14.68 -15.29
C ASN A 225 -0.61 14.05 -15.01
N GLY A 226 -0.51 12.71 -14.95
CA GLY A 226 0.75 12.01 -14.70
C GLY A 226 1.22 12.07 -13.25
N ASN A 227 0.40 12.49 -12.27
CA ASN A 227 0.80 12.55 -10.86
C ASN A 227 0.78 11.20 -10.14
N GLY A 228 0.21 10.17 -10.77
CA GLY A 228 0.10 8.85 -10.16
C GLY A 228 -1.00 8.73 -9.12
N TYR A 229 -1.25 7.48 -8.72
CA TYR A 229 -2.12 7.11 -7.62
C TYR A 229 -1.35 6.16 -6.71
N GLN A 230 -1.15 6.55 -5.44
CA GLN A 230 -0.51 5.66 -4.46
C GLN A 230 -1.32 4.38 -4.25
N SER A 231 -2.66 4.46 -4.31
CA SER A 231 -3.57 3.31 -4.22
C SER A 231 -3.31 2.25 -5.29
N GLU A 232 -2.89 2.69 -6.49
CA GLU A 232 -2.61 1.82 -7.62
C GLU A 232 -1.10 1.51 -7.77
N PHE A 233 -0.31 1.81 -6.72
CA PHE A 233 1.15 1.67 -6.73
C PHE A 233 1.81 2.28 -7.99
N SER A 234 1.20 3.37 -8.47
CA SER A 234 1.54 4.00 -9.73
C SER A 234 2.17 5.36 -9.46
N PRO A 235 3.48 5.53 -9.71
CA PRO A 235 4.17 6.76 -9.36
C PRO A 235 3.79 7.92 -10.28
N LYS A 236 4.13 9.13 -9.81
CA LYS A 236 4.25 10.31 -10.66
C LYS A 236 5.24 10.06 -11.80
N ILE A 237 4.81 10.39 -13.00
CA ILE A 237 5.60 10.33 -14.25
C ILE A 237 5.73 11.71 -14.92
N SER A 238 4.84 12.66 -14.62
CA SER A 238 4.97 14.05 -15.08
C SER A 238 6.20 14.72 -14.48
N GLY A 239 6.87 15.58 -15.26
CA GLY A 239 8.10 16.26 -14.85
C GLY A 239 9.36 15.40 -14.78
N GLN A 240 9.26 14.09 -15.07
CA GLN A 240 10.42 13.21 -15.19
C GLN A 240 11.05 13.33 -16.58
N GLU A 241 12.35 13.10 -16.66
CA GLU A 241 13.12 13.27 -17.89
C GLU A 241 12.73 12.25 -18.98
N ASP A 242 12.64 12.74 -20.21
CA ASP A 242 12.24 11.96 -21.40
C ASP A 242 13.12 10.73 -21.65
N TRP A 243 14.43 10.88 -21.52
CA TRP A 243 15.41 9.81 -21.70
C TRP A 243 15.25 8.72 -20.63
N TYR A 244 14.90 9.12 -19.40
CA TYR A 244 14.68 8.17 -18.31
C TYR A 244 13.38 7.41 -18.53
N LEU A 245 12.29 8.11 -18.83
CA LEU A 245 11.00 7.49 -19.14
C LEU A 245 11.11 6.52 -20.32
N SER A 246 11.77 6.93 -21.40
CA SER A 246 12.02 6.08 -22.57
C SER A 246 12.76 4.80 -22.20
N ARG A 247 13.80 4.90 -21.37
CA ARG A 247 14.55 3.75 -20.86
C ARG A 247 13.68 2.85 -20.00
N GLN A 248 12.91 3.40 -19.05
CA GLN A 248 12.08 2.59 -18.16
C GLN A 248 10.97 1.86 -18.90
N LEU A 249 10.29 2.52 -19.85
CA LEU A 249 9.27 1.87 -20.69
C LEU A 249 9.89 0.76 -21.55
N THR A 250 11.10 0.98 -22.08
CA THR A 250 11.84 -0.06 -22.81
C THR A 250 12.21 -1.24 -21.92
N ASN A 251 12.66 -0.98 -20.69
CA ASN A 251 13.01 -2.04 -19.74
C ASN A 251 11.78 -2.88 -19.38
N TYR A 252 10.64 -2.26 -19.10
CA TYR A 252 9.38 -2.98 -18.84
C TYR A 252 8.93 -3.79 -20.06
N ARG A 253 9.01 -3.23 -21.27
CA ARG A 253 8.61 -3.91 -22.50
C ARG A 253 9.45 -5.15 -22.80
N ASN A 254 10.74 -5.07 -22.49
CA ASN A 254 11.71 -6.12 -22.79
C ASN A 254 11.94 -7.07 -21.60
N ASP A 255 11.07 -7.05 -20.59
CA ASP A 255 11.16 -7.87 -19.37
C ASP A 255 12.48 -7.68 -18.57
N VAL A 256 13.22 -6.60 -18.82
CA VAL A 256 14.38 -6.18 -18.00
C VAL A 256 13.92 -5.67 -16.63
N ARG A 257 12.64 -5.27 -16.54
CA ARG A 257 11.98 -4.85 -15.30
C ARG A 257 10.57 -5.43 -15.26
N GLY A 258 10.16 -5.91 -14.10
CA GLY A 258 8.82 -6.47 -13.90
C GLY A 258 8.68 -7.91 -14.34
N ASP A 259 9.75 -8.70 -14.28
CA ASP A 259 9.78 -10.15 -14.53
C ASP A 259 9.83 -10.98 -13.22
N HIS A 260 10.26 -10.38 -12.11
CA HIS A 260 10.36 -11.05 -10.82
C HIS A 260 8.99 -11.51 -10.25
N GLU A 261 8.99 -12.65 -9.58
CA GLU A 261 7.86 -13.18 -8.82
C GLU A 261 7.51 -12.26 -7.63
N GLY A 262 6.23 -12.18 -7.24
CA GLY A 262 5.77 -11.25 -6.20
C GLY A 262 5.72 -9.76 -6.59
N GLU A 263 6.22 -9.38 -7.77
CA GLU A 263 6.22 -7.98 -8.25
C GLU A 263 4.96 -7.65 -9.08
N ARG A 264 3.76 -7.88 -8.54
CA ARG A 264 2.48 -7.78 -9.31
C ARG A 264 2.32 -6.48 -10.09
N TRP A 265 2.63 -5.32 -9.50
CA TRP A 265 2.45 -4.01 -10.14
C TRP A 265 3.48 -3.74 -11.25
N SER A 266 4.72 -4.19 -11.05
CA SER A 266 5.75 -4.10 -12.08
C SER A 266 5.49 -5.10 -13.22
N ARG A 267 4.96 -6.30 -12.93
CA ARG A 267 4.44 -7.24 -13.93
C ARG A 267 3.24 -6.67 -14.70
N GLN A 268 2.34 -5.97 -14.01
CA GLN A 268 1.20 -5.31 -14.65
C GLN A 268 1.65 -4.22 -15.62
N MET A 269 2.65 -3.41 -15.24
CA MET A 269 3.24 -2.43 -16.16
C MET A 269 3.90 -3.10 -17.38
N ALA A 270 4.69 -4.18 -17.17
CA ALA A 270 5.30 -4.95 -18.24
C ALA A 270 4.26 -5.53 -19.21
N PHE A 271 3.18 -6.08 -18.67
CA PHE A 271 2.05 -6.60 -19.46
C PHE A 271 1.39 -5.52 -20.32
N HIS A 272 1.05 -4.37 -19.73
CA HIS A 272 0.38 -3.29 -20.48
C HIS A 272 1.28 -2.68 -21.55
N ILE A 273 2.60 -2.65 -21.35
CA ILE A 273 3.52 -1.99 -22.28
C ILE A 273 4.01 -2.91 -23.42
N LYS A 274 3.79 -4.23 -23.30
CA LYS A 274 4.41 -5.27 -24.13
C LYS A 274 4.21 -5.07 -25.64
N ASP A 275 2.96 -4.78 -26.01
CA ASP A 275 2.53 -4.75 -27.41
C ASP A 275 2.72 -3.40 -28.10
N PHE A 276 3.15 -2.36 -27.38
CA PHE A 276 3.41 -1.06 -27.99
C PHE A 276 4.72 -1.07 -28.78
N SER A 277 4.71 -0.43 -29.95
CA SER A 277 5.92 -0.23 -30.74
C SER A 277 6.86 0.80 -30.09
N PRO A 278 8.17 0.80 -30.42
CA PRO A 278 9.08 1.85 -29.95
C PRO A 278 8.61 3.27 -30.28
N THR A 279 7.96 3.48 -31.44
CA THR A 279 7.43 4.79 -31.83
C THR A 279 6.22 5.20 -30.98
N GLN A 280 5.39 4.24 -30.55
CA GLN A 280 4.30 4.51 -29.61
C GLN A 280 4.85 4.87 -28.23
N LEU A 281 5.89 4.18 -27.75
CA LEU A 281 6.53 4.50 -26.47
C LEU A 281 7.08 5.94 -26.46
N LEU A 282 7.83 6.32 -27.50
CA LEU A 282 8.35 7.68 -27.63
C LEU A 282 7.22 8.72 -27.66
N SER A 283 6.11 8.41 -28.34
CA SER A 283 4.96 9.30 -28.39
C SER A 283 4.27 9.48 -27.03
N PHE A 284 4.26 8.44 -26.17
CA PHE A 284 3.78 8.58 -24.79
C PHE A 284 4.71 9.46 -23.98
N VAL A 285 6.03 9.28 -24.12
CA VAL A 285 7.04 10.12 -23.46
C VAL A 285 6.86 11.58 -23.86
N ASP A 286 6.76 11.87 -25.17
CA ASP A 286 6.53 13.22 -25.68
C ASP A 286 5.26 13.85 -25.08
N TYR A 287 4.18 13.07 -24.96
CA TYR A 287 2.96 13.56 -24.34
C TYR A 287 3.13 13.82 -22.83
N ILE A 288 3.80 12.92 -22.10
CA ILE A 288 4.09 13.09 -20.67
C ILE A 288 4.89 14.38 -20.42
N GLN A 289 5.80 14.75 -21.32
CA GLN A 289 6.56 16.01 -21.23
C GLN A 289 5.67 17.27 -21.35
N THR A 290 4.45 17.15 -21.87
CA THR A 290 3.49 18.27 -21.95
C THR A 290 2.64 18.43 -20.69
N LEU A 291 2.68 17.46 -19.77
CA LEU A 291 1.90 17.48 -18.55
C LEU A 291 2.50 18.48 -17.54
N GLU A 292 1.62 19.08 -16.74
CA GLU A 292 2.03 20.00 -15.69
C GLU A 292 2.86 19.26 -14.62
N ASP A 293 4.02 19.82 -14.30
CA ASP A 293 4.88 19.29 -13.26
C ASP A 293 4.55 19.88 -11.89
N THR A 294 3.55 19.30 -11.24
CA THR A 294 3.26 19.57 -9.83
C THR A 294 4.00 18.57 -8.95
N PRO A 295 4.74 18.99 -7.90
CA PRO A 295 5.33 18.06 -6.93
C PRO A 295 4.30 17.08 -6.36
N ALA A 296 4.69 15.82 -6.19
CA ALA A 296 3.86 14.82 -5.54
C ALA A 296 3.59 15.19 -4.06
N GLU A 297 2.47 14.73 -3.54
CA GLU A 297 2.17 14.85 -2.11
C GLU A 297 3.21 14.10 -1.28
N VAL A 298 3.56 14.67 -0.13
CA VAL A 298 4.47 14.05 0.84
C VAL A 298 3.67 13.06 1.69
N THR A 299 4.05 11.79 1.64
CA THR A 299 3.35 10.68 2.27
C THR A 299 4.20 9.93 3.31
N ILE A 300 5.51 10.20 3.35
CA ILE A 300 6.43 9.58 4.31
C ILE A 300 6.94 10.58 5.34
N GLU A 301 7.34 10.06 6.50
CA GLU A 301 8.02 10.82 7.55
C GLU A 301 9.44 10.26 7.77
N GLY A 302 10.40 11.15 8.05
CA GLY A 302 11.80 10.78 8.31
C GLY A 302 12.61 11.92 8.92
N ASP A 303 13.80 11.62 9.44
CA ASP A 303 14.75 12.60 9.96
C ASP A 303 15.49 13.28 8.80
N THR A 304 15.09 14.51 8.48
CA THR A 304 15.68 15.27 7.37
C THR A 304 17.14 15.67 7.61
N THR A 305 17.60 15.75 8.86
CA THR A 305 19.00 16.08 9.19
C THR A 305 19.89 14.87 8.89
N ARG A 306 19.49 13.69 9.35
CA ARG A 306 20.16 12.44 9.01
C ARG A 306 20.09 12.16 7.51
N GLY A 307 18.93 12.42 6.90
CA GLY A 307 18.71 12.30 5.46
C GLY A 307 19.64 13.16 4.62
N GLN A 308 19.86 14.43 5.03
CA GLN A 308 20.78 15.34 4.37
C GLN A 308 22.22 14.81 4.39
N GLU A 309 22.67 14.29 5.53
CA GLU A 309 24.01 13.72 5.67
C GLU A 309 24.19 12.51 4.73
N LEU A 310 23.23 11.58 4.73
CA LEU A 310 23.24 10.40 3.87
C LEU A 310 23.23 10.78 2.38
N TYR A 311 22.39 11.73 1.99
CA TYR A 311 22.29 12.23 0.62
C TYR A 311 23.60 12.85 0.14
N SER A 312 24.22 13.67 1.00
CA SER A 312 25.47 14.38 0.71
C SER A 312 26.67 13.44 0.63
N GLN A 313 26.61 12.26 1.26
CA GLN A 313 27.68 11.27 1.18
C GLN A 313 27.56 10.36 -0.05
N THR A 314 26.33 10.04 -0.46
CA THR A 314 26.08 8.87 -1.33
C THR A 314 25.39 9.24 -2.64
N CYS A 315 24.53 10.27 -2.66
CA CYS A 315 23.55 10.47 -3.73
C CYS A 315 23.87 11.69 -4.62
N PHE A 316 24.33 12.79 -4.01
CA PHE A 316 24.41 14.10 -4.67
C PHE A 316 25.34 14.13 -5.91
N VAL A 317 26.37 13.29 -5.95
CA VAL A 317 27.32 13.23 -7.07
C VAL A 317 26.62 12.89 -8.38
N CYS A 318 25.61 12.02 -8.31
CA CYS A 318 24.87 11.53 -9.45
C CYS A 318 23.53 12.25 -9.62
N HIS A 319 22.80 12.50 -8.53
CA HIS A 319 21.47 13.12 -8.60
C HIS A 319 21.49 14.65 -8.48
N GLY A 320 22.65 15.26 -8.24
CA GLY A 320 22.81 16.70 -8.07
C GLY A 320 22.47 17.19 -6.65
N GLU A 321 22.89 18.40 -6.31
CA GLU A 321 22.63 18.99 -4.99
C GLU A 321 21.12 19.18 -4.74
N SER A 322 20.39 19.65 -5.74
CA SER A 322 18.93 19.81 -5.70
C SER A 322 18.14 18.56 -6.12
N ALA A 323 18.79 17.39 -6.24
CA ALA A 323 18.14 16.15 -6.67
C ALA A 323 17.42 16.20 -8.04
N MET A 324 17.87 17.10 -8.92
CA MET A 324 17.34 17.27 -10.29
C MET A 324 17.80 16.19 -11.27
N GLY A 325 18.71 15.30 -10.87
CA GLY A 325 19.29 14.29 -11.73
C GLY A 325 20.49 14.80 -12.54
N ASN A 326 21.12 13.89 -13.27
CA ASN A 326 22.23 14.16 -14.17
C ASN A 326 22.14 13.23 -15.39
N PRO A 327 21.70 13.74 -16.56
CA PRO A 327 21.60 12.94 -17.77
C PRO A 327 22.92 12.33 -18.24
N ALA A 328 24.05 13.02 -18.03
CA ALA A 328 25.37 12.51 -18.40
C ALA A 328 25.77 11.26 -17.58
N LEU A 329 25.21 11.14 -16.37
CA LEU A 329 25.39 9.99 -15.48
C LEU A 329 24.16 9.07 -15.47
N ASN A 330 23.21 9.25 -16.41
CA ASN A 330 22.01 8.42 -16.50
C ASN A 330 21.18 8.37 -15.20
N SER A 331 21.30 9.40 -14.39
CA SER A 331 20.73 9.53 -13.04
C SER A 331 19.46 10.37 -13.11
N PRO A 332 18.28 9.81 -12.80
CA PRO A 332 17.01 10.51 -12.96
C PRO A 332 16.86 11.64 -11.94
N ARG A 333 15.92 12.53 -12.24
CA ARG A 333 15.36 13.48 -11.29
C ARG A 333 14.65 12.73 -10.16
N LEU A 334 14.90 13.15 -8.92
CA LEU A 334 14.26 12.63 -7.72
C LEU A 334 13.35 13.68 -7.06
N VAL A 335 13.71 14.97 -7.13
CA VAL A 335 12.92 16.05 -6.49
C VAL A 335 11.52 16.16 -7.10
N GLY A 336 10.52 16.29 -6.24
CA GLY A 336 9.10 16.40 -6.61
C GLY A 336 8.46 15.10 -7.10
N MET A 337 9.17 13.97 -7.10
CA MET A 337 8.62 12.65 -7.42
C MET A 337 7.92 12.03 -6.20
N SER A 338 7.11 10.98 -6.42
CA SER A 338 6.41 10.27 -5.34
C SER A 338 7.39 9.66 -4.33
N ASP A 339 7.32 10.09 -3.08
CA ASP A 339 8.25 9.70 -2.02
C ASP A 339 8.15 8.23 -1.62
N TRP A 340 6.94 7.72 -1.43
CA TRP A 340 6.69 6.30 -1.19
C TRP A 340 7.31 5.42 -2.31
N TYR A 341 7.22 5.87 -3.56
CA TYR A 341 7.77 5.11 -4.69
C TYR A 341 9.29 5.14 -4.69
N MET A 342 9.91 6.28 -4.35
CA MET A 342 11.36 6.40 -4.21
C MET A 342 11.89 5.47 -3.12
N VAL A 343 11.21 5.40 -1.97
CA VAL A 343 11.55 4.43 -0.92
C VAL A 343 11.51 3.03 -1.52
N ILE A 344 10.38 2.62 -2.13
CA ILE A 344 10.23 1.31 -2.79
C ILE A 344 11.33 1.03 -3.83
N GLN A 345 11.84 2.04 -4.55
CA GLN A 345 12.92 1.83 -5.51
C GLN A 345 14.28 1.58 -4.84
N LEU A 346 14.62 2.34 -3.78
CA LEU A 346 15.88 2.21 -3.04
C LEU A 346 16.09 0.84 -2.42
N GLN A 347 15.23 0.49 -1.48
CA GLN A 347 14.19 -0.39 -1.91
C GLN A 347 14.66 -1.63 -2.75
N LYS A 348 14.02 -1.82 -3.91
CA LYS A 348 14.26 -2.92 -4.85
C LYS A 348 15.73 -3.06 -5.28
N PHE A 349 16.50 -1.98 -5.28
CA PHE A 349 17.94 -2.05 -5.54
C PHE A 349 18.69 -2.79 -4.42
N ARG A 350 18.28 -2.69 -3.15
CA ARG A 350 18.91 -3.43 -2.04
C ARG A 350 18.67 -4.94 -2.11
N SER A 351 17.49 -5.37 -2.57
CA SER A 351 17.14 -6.79 -2.67
C SER A 351 17.55 -7.45 -3.99
N GLY A 352 17.99 -6.67 -4.98
CA GLY A 352 18.25 -7.17 -6.32
C GLY A 352 17.00 -7.32 -7.20
N LEU A 353 15.80 -6.99 -6.71
CA LEU A 353 14.58 -6.92 -7.53
C LEU A 353 14.63 -5.84 -8.62
N ARG A 354 15.63 -4.97 -8.56
CA ARG A 354 15.97 -4.02 -9.62
C ARG A 354 17.49 -3.91 -9.72
N GLY A 355 18.01 -3.89 -10.95
CA GLY A 355 19.45 -3.82 -11.19
C GLY A 355 20.19 -5.16 -11.18
N ASP A 356 19.51 -6.29 -11.01
CA ASP A 356 20.13 -7.63 -11.13
C ASP A 356 20.17 -8.14 -12.58
N HIS A 357 19.19 -7.74 -13.41
CA HIS A 357 19.15 -8.13 -14.82
C HIS A 357 20.38 -7.60 -15.58
N PRO A 358 21.08 -8.42 -16.40
CA PRO A 358 22.31 -8.02 -17.11
C PRO A 358 22.17 -6.78 -18.00
N ASP A 359 20.98 -6.55 -18.54
CA ASP A 359 20.67 -5.39 -19.38
C ASP A 359 20.25 -4.13 -18.58
N ASP A 360 20.02 -4.23 -17.26
CA ASP A 360 19.71 -3.07 -16.41
C ASP A 360 21.00 -2.39 -15.87
N ILE A 361 21.90 -2.01 -16.77
CA ILE A 361 23.24 -1.48 -16.44
C ILE A 361 23.17 -0.31 -15.44
N TYR A 362 22.22 0.60 -15.63
CA TYR A 362 22.06 1.76 -14.76
C TYR A 362 21.30 1.44 -13.47
N GLY A 363 20.45 0.42 -13.47
CA GLY A 363 19.88 -0.11 -12.23
C GLY A 363 20.96 -0.78 -11.38
N ALA A 364 21.81 -1.60 -12.00
CA ALA A 364 22.96 -2.25 -11.35
C ALA A 364 23.91 -1.22 -10.72
N GLN A 365 24.07 -0.04 -11.34
CA GLN A 365 24.83 1.05 -10.78
C GLN A 365 24.25 1.56 -9.44
N MET A 366 22.93 1.56 -9.26
CA MET A 366 22.26 2.04 -8.04
C MET A 366 22.32 1.04 -6.87
N VAL A 367 22.43 -0.26 -7.14
CA VAL A 367 22.49 -1.34 -6.14
C VAL A 367 23.49 -1.06 -5.00
N PRO A 368 24.79 -0.77 -5.26
CA PRO A 368 25.74 -0.52 -4.18
C PRO A 368 25.38 0.73 -3.35
N PHE A 369 24.88 1.80 -3.98
CA PHE A 369 24.51 3.03 -3.27
C PHE A 369 23.28 2.84 -2.38
N ALA A 370 22.30 2.07 -2.85
CA ALA A 370 21.15 1.71 -2.04
C ALA A 370 21.53 0.78 -0.88
N THR A 371 22.48 -0.13 -1.10
CA THR A 371 22.98 -1.08 -0.08
C THR A 371 23.86 -0.41 0.99
N LEU A 372 24.51 0.72 0.66
CA LEU A 372 25.27 1.52 1.63
C LEU A 372 24.39 2.21 2.68
N LEU A 373 23.08 2.35 2.44
CA LEU A 373 22.17 2.88 3.45
C LEU A 373 22.01 1.86 4.60
N PRO A 374 22.29 2.26 5.84
CA PRO A 374 22.56 1.30 6.93
C PRO A 374 21.33 0.53 7.40
N ASP A 375 20.12 1.09 7.27
CA ASP A 375 18.89 0.53 7.81
C ASP A 375 17.67 1.04 7.01
N GLU A 376 16.47 0.56 7.34
CA GLU A 376 15.22 1.00 6.69
C GLU A 376 14.94 2.48 6.93
N GLN A 377 15.22 2.96 8.15
CA GLN A 377 14.99 4.35 8.52
C GLN A 377 15.84 5.29 7.67
N ALA A 378 17.06 4.90 7.30
CA ALA A 378 17.92 5.68 6.40
C ALA A 378 17.28 5.92 5.02
N LEU A 379 16.41 5.02 4.54
CA LEU A 379 15.70 5.19 3.27
C LEU A 379 14.56 6.21 3.41
N LEU A 380 13.85 6.17 4.53
CA LEU A 380 12.84 7.17 4.86
C LEU A 380 13.48 8.55 5.06
N ASP A 381 14.60 8.61 5.78
CA ASP A 381 15.33 9.84 6.09
C ASP A 381 15.85 10.52 4.82
N VAL A 382 16.53 9.78 3.92
CA VAL A 382 17.09 10.35 2.69
C VAL A 382 15.98 10.87 1.76
N VAL A 383 14.86 10.16 1.67
CA VAL A 383 13.72 10.59 0.85
C VAL A 383 12.97 11.75 1.49
N ALA A 384 12.80 11.75 2.82
CA ALA A 384 12.24 12.88 3.56
C ALA A 384 13.09 14.14 3.37
N TYR A 385 14.42 14.02 3.31
CA TYR A 385 15.29 15.14 2.94
C TYR A 385 15.08 15.60 1.50
N ILE A 386 14.99 14.68 0.53
CA ILE A 386 14.72 15.02 -0.89
C ILE A 386 13.40 15.81 -1.02
N ASN A 387 12.38 15.48 -0.22
CA ASN A 387 11.11 16.22 -0.19
C ASN A 387 11.25 17.68 0.27
N THR A 388 12.35 18.04 0.94
CA THR A 388 12.63 19.44 1.34
C THR A 388 13.31 20.26 0.24
N LEU A 389 13.79 19.59 -0.82
CA LEU A 389 14.48 20.25 -1.93
C LEU A 389 13.47 20.88 -2.90
N SER A 390 13.86 22.01 -3.49
CA SER A 390 13.05 22.69 -4.50
C SER A 390 13.53 22.35 -5.91
N SER A 391 12.60 22.26 -6.85
CA SER A 391 12.86 22.18 -8.28
C SER A 391 13.01 23.55 -8.97
N GLU A 392 12.92 24.66 -8.22
CA GLU A 392 13.03 26.05 -8.71
C GLU A 392 14.46 26.58 -8.79
#